data_AF-A0A3M1WP47-F1
#
_entry.id   AF-A0A3M1WP47-F1
#
_cell.length_a   1.000
_cell.length_b   1.000
_cell.length_c   1.000
_cell.angle_alpha   90.00
_cell.angle_beta   90.00
_cell.angle_gamma   90.00
#
_symmetry.space_group_name_H-M   'P 1'
#
loop_
_entity.id
_entity.type
_entity.pdbx_description
1 polymer ?
#
loop_
_entity_poly.entity_id
_entity_poly.type
_entity_poly.pdbx_seq_one_letter_code
_entity_poly.pdbx_strand_id
1 'polypeptide(L)'
;MTSTARLPMGNMEFLMQWLQPQGRRAVVLGALIAFLIVGVALLVWYTGGIKYVYAHSMYLPILLAALFFGWRGGLLAALAGGLALGPWMPIDTTTGEMQETINWLYRLGFFLLI
;
A
#
# COMPACT_ATOMS: atom_id res chain seq x y z
N MET A 1 -3.50 9.24 47.83
CA MET A 1 -4.56 9.65 46.88
C MET A 1 -3.86 10.20 45.65
N THR A 2 -3.80 9.59 44.47
CA THR A 2 -4.55 8.49 43.84
C THR A 2 -3.54 7.65 43.04
N SER A 3 -3.40 6.38 43.43
CA SER A 3 -2.70 5.38 42.62
C SER A 3 -3.55 5.11 41.40
N THR A 4 -3.17 5.63 40.23
CA THR A 4 -3.77 5.24 38.95
C THR A 4 -3.38 3.80 38.68
N ALA A 5 -4.21 2.86 39.14
CA ALA A 5 -4.16 1.48 38.70
C ALA A 5 -4.31 1.47 37.17
N ARG A 6 -3.19 1.28 36.46
CA ARG A 6 -3.24 0.99 35.02
C ARG A 6 -3.94 -0.36 34.90
N LEU A 7 -5.16 -0.32 34.38
CA LEU A 7 -5.89 -1.53 34.02
C LEU A 7 -4.99 -2.37 33.08
N PRO A 8 -5.02 -3.70 33.16
CA PRO A 8 -4.29 -4.54 32.23
C PRO A 8 -4.80 -4.22 30.83
N MET A 9 -3.94 -3.63 29.98
CA MET A 9 -4.33 -3.26 28.63
C MET A 9 -4.84 -4.52 27.92
N GLY A 10 -6.11 -4.52 27.51
CA GLY A 10 -6.64 -5.60 26.69
C GLY A 10 -5.86 -5.67 25.38
N ASN A 11 -5.73 -6.87 24.80
CA ASN A 11 -5.01 -7.09 23.54
C ASN A 11 -5.42 -6.07 22.45
N MET A 12 -6.68 -5.63 22.43
CA MET A 12 -7.19 -4.61 21.51
C MET A 12 -6.62 -3.19 21.73
N GLU A 13 -6.37 -2.75 22.97
CA GLU A 13 -5.75 -1.45 23.24
C GLU A 13 -4.26 -1.44 22.90
N PHE A 14 -3.58 -2.56 23.18
CA PHE A 14 -2.20 -2.76 22.76
C PHE A 14 -2.06 -2.72 21.24
N LEU A 15 -2.97 -3.39 20.51
CA LEU A 15 -3.04 -3.31 19.05
C LEU A 15 -3.32 -1.87 18.59
N MET A 16 -4.29 -1.18 19.16
CA MET A 16 -4.61 0.22 18.80
C MET A 16 -3.42 1.18 19.04
N GLN A 17 -2.62 0.98 20.09
CA GLN A 17 -1.40 1.77 20.34
C GLN A 17 -0.25 1.42 19.39
N TRP A 18 -0.16 0.18 18.91
CA TRP A 18 0.87 -0.25 17.95
C TRP A 18 0.52 0.14 16.50
N LEU A 19 -0.77 0.29 16.19
CA LEU A 19 -1.31 0.57 14.84
C LEU A 19 -1.48 2.07 14.53
N GLN A 20 -1.08 2.98 15.43
CA GLN A 20 -1.15 4.43 15.18
C GLN A 20 0.18 5.10 15.51
N PRO A 21 1.18 5.03 14.61
CA PRO A 21 2.43 5.74 14.79
C PRO A 21 2.13 7.23 14.88
N GLN A 22 2.73 7.90 15.85
CA GLN A 22 2.56 9.34 16.07
C GLN A 22 3.86 10.09 15.76
N GLY A 23 3.73 11.34 15.31
CA GLY A 23 4.84 12.23 15.03
C GLY A 23 5.82 11.68 13.98
N ARG A 24 7.13 11.74 14.29
CA ARG A 24 8.21 11.39 13.35
C ARG A 24 8.13 9.96 12.81
N ARG A 25 7.67 8.99 13.62
CA ARG A 25 7.55 7.59 13.20
C ARG A 25 6.52 7.42 12.09
N ALA A 26 5.39 8.15 12.18
CA ALA A 26 4.35 8.13 11.16
C ALA A 26 4.87 8.61 9.82
N VAL A 27 5.63 9.72 9.83
CA VAL A 27 6.24 10.28 8.63
C VAL A 27 7.24 9.31 8.01
N VAL A 28 8.10 8.68 8.81
CA VAL A 28 9.09 7.70 8.31
C VAL A 28 8.41 6.47 7.71
N LEU A 29 7.37 5.93 8.36
CA LEU A 29 6.62 4.79 7.84
C LEU A 29 5.85 5.14 6.56
N GLY A 30 5.22 6.32 6.52
CA GLY A 30 4.53 6.81 5.32
C GLY A 30 5.50 6.99 4.15
N ALA A 31 6.68 7.57 4.40
CA ALA A 31 7.73 7.71 3.39
C ALA A 31 8.25 6.35 2.92
N LEU A 32 8.41 5.38 3.82
CA LEU A 32 8.82 4.01 3.46
C LEU A 32 7.77 3.33 2.58
N ILE A 33 6.48 3.45 2.91
CA ILE A 33 5.39 2.90 2.09
C ILE A 33 5.36 3.55 0.72
N ALA A 34 5.46 4.89 0.64
CA ALA A 34 5.53 5.60 -0.63
C ALA A 34 6.73 5.14 -1.47
N PHE A 35 7.90 4.97 -0.83
CA PHE A 35 9.08 4.41 -1.47
C PHE A 35 8.84 2.99 -1.99
N LEU A 36 8.17 2.13 -1.23
CA LEU A 36 7.82 0.78 -1.68
C LEU A 36 6.85 0.78 -2.86
N ILE A 37 5.84 1.67 -2.88
CA ILE A 37 4.92 1.81 -4.01
C ILE A 37 5.68 2.20 -5.28
N VAL A 38 6.57 3.19 -5.19
CA VAL A 38 7.43 3.60 -6.30
C VAL A 38 8.35 2.46 -6.71
N GLY A 39 8.96 1.77 -5.74
CA GLY A 39 9.83 0.62 -5.98
C GLY A 39 9.14 -0.53 -6.72
N VAL A 40 7.88 -0.83 -6.37
CA VAL A 40 7.07 -1.83 -7.10
C VAL A 40 6.75 -1.35 -8.51
N ALA A 41 6.38 -0.09 -8.70
CA ALA A 41 6.11 0.44 -10.03
C ALA A 41 7.35 0.38 -10.94
N LEU A 42 8.54 0.70 -10.39
CA LEU A 42 9.81 0.55 -11.09
C LEU A 42 10.14 -0.91 -11.37
N LEU A 43 9.91 -1.82 -10.42
CA LEU A 43 10.10 -3.25 -10.61
C LEU A 43 9.28 -3.74 -11.80
N VAL A 44 7.99 -3.42 -11.83
CA VAL A 44 7.09 -3.78 -12.94
C VAL A 44 7.59 -3.20 -14.27
N TRP A 45 7.98 -1.93 -14.28
CA TRP A 45 8.49 -1.29 -15.48
C TRP A 45 9.74 -2.00 -16.01
N TYR A 46 10.77 -2.19 -15.17
CA TYR A 46 12.02 -2.79 -15.61
C TYR A 46 11.93 -4.29 -15.92
N THR A 47 10.92 -4.98 -15.39
CA THR A 47 10.70 -6.41 -15.66
C THR A 47 9.91 -6.68 -16.93
N GLY A 48 9.38 -5.65 -17.60
CA GLY A 48 8.69 -5.83 -18.88
C GLY A 48 7.24 -5.35 -18.93
N GLY A 49 6.75 -4.64 -17.92
CA GLY A 49 5.37 -4.19 -17.83
C GLY A 49 4.44 -5.18 -17.11
N ILE A 50 3.13 -4.96 -17.25
CA ILE A 50 2.11 -5.66 -16.43
C ILE A 50 1.80 -7.09 -16.86
N LYS A 51 2.36 -7.57 -17.97
CA LYS A 51 2.21 -8.96 -18.45
C LYS A 51 2.77 -10.01 -17.49
N TYR A 52 3.64 -9.61 -16.55
CA TYR A 52 4.21 -10.48 -15.53
C TYR A 52 3.57 -10.26 -14.14
N VAL A 53 3.74 -11.25 -13.27
CA VAL A 53 3.12 -11.35 -11.93
C VAL A 53 3.58 -10.29 -10.92
N TYR A 54 4.60 -9.48 -11.26
CA TYR A 54 5.25 -8.52 -10.35
C TYR A 54 4.32 -7.41 -9.83
N ALA A 55 3.20 -7.16 -10.50
CA ALA A 55 2.19 -6.21 -10.04
C ALA A 55 1.59 -6.57 -8.67
N HIS A 56 1.56 -7.87 -8.31
CA HIS A 56 1.05 -8.33 -7.03
C HIS A 56 1.97 -7.97 -5.85
N SER A 57 3.21 -7.58 -6.10
CA SER A 57 4.07 -7.02 -5.06
C SER A 57 3.49 -5.74 -4.44
N MET A 58 2.53 -5.08 -5.10
CA MET A 58 1.81 -3.92 -4.56
C MET A 58 0.94 -4.25 -3.34
N TYR A 59 0.56 -5.52 -3.14
CA TYR A 59 -0.16 -5.92 -1.92
C TYR A 59 0.64 -5.65 -0.66
N LEU A 60 1.97 -5.78 -0.72
CA LEU A 60 2.83 -5.56 0.44
C LEU A 60 2.74 -4.11 0.98
N PRO A 61 3.02 -3.06 0.18
CA PRO A 61 2.87 -1.69 0.69
C PRO A 61 1.43 -1.34 1.09
N ILE A 62 0.40 -1.89 0.42
CA ILE A 62 -1.01 -1.67 0.79
C ILE A 62 -1.31 -2.26 2.17
N LEU A 63 -0.95 -3.53 2.40
CA LEU A 63 -1.16 -4.21 3.67
C LEU A 63 -0.35 -3.57 4.80
N LEU A 64 0.88 -3.12 4.53
CA LEU A 64 1.67 -2.38 5.52
C LEU A 64 1.02 -1.03 5.85
N ALA A 65 0.44 -0.32 4.88
CA ALA A 65 -0.29 0.91 5.14
C ALA A 65 -1.57 0.65 5.95
N ALA A 66 -2.31 -0.41 5.63
CA ALA A 66 -3.49 -0.82 6.37
C ALA A 66 -3.15 -1.21 7.81
N LEU A 67 -2.02 -1.90 8.00
CA LEU A 67 -1.52 -2.26 9.32
C LEU A 67 -1.13 -1.01 10.11
N PHE A 68 -0.25 -0.15 9.60
CA PHE A 68 0.28 0.96 10.39
C PHE A 68 -0.61 2.20 10.46
N PHE A 69 -1.61 2.34 9.59
CA PHE A 69 -2.46 3.54 9.54
C PHE A 69 -3.96 3.20 9.49
N GLY A 70 -4.31 1.94 9.73
CA GLY A 70 -5.68 1.44 9.65
C GLY A 70 -6.24 1.49 8.23
N TRP A 71 -7.56 1.34 8.13
CA TRP A 71 -8.27 1.28 6.85
C TRP A 71 -8.04 2.51 5.96
N ARG A 72 -7.83 3.70 6.54
CA ARG A 72 -7.57 4.93 5.78
C ARG A 72 -6.23 4.88 5.07
N GLY A 73 -5.18 4.38 5.71
CA GLY A 73 -3.87 4.25 5.09
C GLY A 73 -3.86 3.18 4.01
N GLY A 74 -4.51 2.04 4.26
CA GLY A 74 -4.72 1.00 3.25
C GLY A 74 -5.42 1.56 2.01
N LEU A 75 -6.52 2.29 2.20
CA LEU A 75 -7.27 2.92 1.10
C LEU A 75 -6.41 3.89 0.28
N LEU A 76 -5.66 4.76 0.95
CA LEU A 76 -4.78 5.72 0.27
C LEU A 76 -3.65 5.01 -0.49
N ALA A 77 -3.03 3.99 0.10
CA ALA A 77 -1.98 3.21 -0.53
C ALA A 77 -2.51 2.39 -1.73
N ALA A 78 -3.73 1.85 -1.62
CA ALA A 78 -4.40 1.13 -2.70
C ALA A 78 -4.69 2.03 -3.90
N LEU A 79 -5.22 3.24 -3.66
CA LEU A 79 -5.41 4.26 -4.69
C LEU A 79 -4.09 4.66 -5.34
N ALA A 80 -3.07 4.95 -4.53
CA ALA A 80 -1.75 5.32 -5.02
C ALA A 80 -1.10 4.18 -5.84
N GLY A 81 -1.19 2.94 -5.37
CA GLY A 81 -0.66 1.76 -6.06
C GLY A 81 -1.39 1.45 -7.36
N GLY A 82 -2.72 1.59 -7.39
CA GLY A 82 -3.51 1.40 -8.60
C GLY A 82 -3.23 2.48 -9.65
N LEU A 83 -3.10 3.74 -9.24
CA LEU A 83 -2.68 4.83 -10.12
C LEU A 83 -1.22 4.68 -10.58
N ALA A 84 -0.35 4.10 -9.74
CA ALA A 84 1.03 3.84 -10.10
C ALA A 84 1.20 2.69 -11.11
N LEU A 85 0.26 1.76 -11.19
CA LEU A 85 0.29 0.62 -12.12
C LEU A 85 -0.78 0.71 -13.23
N GLY A 86 -1.45 1.85 -13.37
CA GLY A 86 -2.61 2.01 -14.25
C GLY A 86 -2.37 2.88 -15.47
N PRO A 87 -2.73 4.18 -15.45
CA PRO A 87 -2.87 5.01 -16.65
C PRO A 87 -1.63 5.11 -17.56
N TRP A 88 -0.44 4.95 -16.99
CA TRP A 88 0.84 5.15 -17.66
C TRP A 88 1.68 3.87 -17.72
N MET A 89 1.21 2.77 -17.13
CA MET A 89 1.94 1.50 -17.10
C MET A 89 1.56 0.64 -18.32
N PRO A 90 2.50 0.31 -19.21
CA PRO A 90 2.23 -0.52 -20.38
C PRO A 90 2.01 -1.99 -19.98
N ILE A 91 1.29 -2.72 -20.83
CA ILE A 91 1.22 -4.19 -20.73
C ILE A 91 2.59 -4.80 -21.08
N ASP A 92 3.28 -4.20 -22.04
CA ASP A 92 4.62 -4.59 -22.48
C ASP A 92 5.50 -3.35 -22.71
N THR A 93 6.57 -3.19 -21.93
CA THR A 93 7.50 -2.07 -22.07
C THR A 93 8.38 -2.14 -23.31
N THR A 94 8.53 -3.30 -23.94
CA THR A 94 9.36 -3.46 -25.15
C THR A 94 8.63 -2.97 -26.40
N THR A 95 7.34 -3.27 -26.51
CA THR A 95 6.48 -2.79 -27.60
C THR A 95 5.87 -1.42 -27.30
N GLY A 96 5.80 -1.04 -26.01
CA GLY A 96 5.08 0.16 -25.56
C GLY A 96 3.56 -0.01 -25.60
N GLU A 97 3.07 -1.25 -25.77
CA GLU A 97 1.64 -1.54 -25.81
C GLU A 97 1.03 -1.18 -24.45
N MET A 98 -0.06 -0.40 -24.49
CA MET A 98 -0.79 -0.01 -23.29
C MET A 98 -1.83 -1.05 -22.94
N GLN A 99 -1.97 -1.33 -21.64
CA GLN A 99 -3.04 -2.19 -21.16
C GLN A 99 -4.42 -1.52 -21.37
N GLU A 100 -5.44 -2.35 -21.59
CA GLU A 100 -6.83 -1.89 -21.59
C GLU A 100 -7.22 -1.19 -20.28
N THR A 101 -8.02 -0.12 -20.39
CA THR A 101 -8.39 0.69 -19.22
C THR A 101 -9.13 -0.14 -18.16
N ILE A 102 -9.94 -1.10 -18.60
CA ILE A 102 -10.67 -1.99 -17.70
C ILE A 102 -9.74 -2.87 -16.85
N ASN A 103 -8.56 -3.25 -17.36
CA ASN A 103 -7.66 -4.16 -16.65
C ASN A 103 -7.05 -3.53 -15.40
N TRP A 104 -6.61 -2.28 -15.50
CA TRP A 104 -6.04 -1.60 -14.35
C TRP A 104 -7.12 -1.06 -13.39
N LEU A 105 -8.31 -0.73 -13.90
CA LEU A 105 -9.46 -0.42 -13.04
C LEU A 105 -9.91 -1.65 -12.23
N TYR A 106 -9.93 -2.83 -12.86
CA TYR A 106 -10.21 -4.08 -12.17
C TYR A 106 -9.17 -4.35 -11.07
N ARG A 107 -7.89 -4.19 -11.39
CA ARG A 107 -6.80 -4.31 -10.41
C ARG A 107 -6.90 -3.32 -9.26
N LEU A 108 -7.22 -2.06 -9.56
CA LEU A 108 -7.48 -1.03 -8.55
C LEU A 108 -8.66 -1.43 -7.65
N GLY A 109 -9.74 -1.96 -8.21
CA GLY A 109 -10.87 -2.48 -7.45
C GLY A 109 -10.45 -3.55 -6.44
N PHE A 110 -9.59 -4.48 -6.84
CA PHE A 110 -9.02 -5.47 -5.91
C PHE A 110 -8.08 -4.84 -4.88
N PHE A 111 -7.23 -3.89 -5.26
CA PHE A 111 -6.37 -3.18 -4.31
C PHE A 111 -7.18 -2.48 -3.22
N LEU A 112 -8.35 -1.92 -3.55
CA LEU A 112 -9.23 -1.26 -2.59
C LEU A 112 -9.95 -2.24 -1.64
N LEU A 113 -10.09 -3.51 -2.05
CA LEU A 113 -10.81 -4.54 -1.29
C LEU A 113 -9.94 -5.22 -0.22
N ILE A 114 -8.62 -5.29 -0.47
CA ILE A 114 -7.63 -5.99 0.37
C ILE A 114 -7.23 -5.10 1.55
#